data_AF-A0A7W1MQ55-F1
#
_entry.id   AF-A0A7W1MQ55-F1
#
_cell.length_a   1.000
_cell.length_b   1.000
_cell.length_c   1.000
_cell.angle_alpha   90.00
_cell.angle_beta   90.00
_cell.angle_gamma   90.00
#
_symmetry.space_group_name_H-M   'P 1'
#
loop_
_entity.id
_entity.type
_entity.pdbx_description
1 polymer ?
#
loop_
_entity_poly.entity_id
_entity_poly.type
_entity_poly.pdbx_seq_one_letter_code
_entity_poly.pdbx_strand_id
1 'polypeptide(L)'
;MPDRNAPEMPPPEELARQNIDALLQKCGWLIQDYKKLDLSADKGIAIREVRLKEGRCDYLLLVDRKLVGIIEAKKAGVTLSSVADQSGRYAETFPDFLRGNPSGKLPFLYESTGIETYFRDERDPHPRSRRVFAFHRPETLAQWLEEPDTLRHRLAQMPFAHPYNGDGVRVCRVEAITNLEQSFPEAQHDLTS
;
A
#
# COMPACT_ATOMS: atom_id res chain seq x y z
N MET A 1 -38.03 -26.21 22.28
CA MET A 1 -37.37 -26.24 20.97
C MET A 1 -36.72 -24.88 20.77
N PRO A 2 -35.39 -24.73 20.84
CA PRO A 2 -34.77 -23.45 20.55
C PRO A 2 -34.78 -23.22 19.03
N ASP A 3 -35.04 -21.96 18.67
CA ASP A 3 -35.15 -21.44 17.32
C ASP A 3 -33.85 -21.69 16.53
N ARG A 4 -33.97 -22.35 15.36
CA ARG A 4 -32.85 -22.82 14.52
C ARG A 4 -32.50 -21.84 13.39
N ASN A 5 -32.87 -20.56 13.51
CA ASN A 5 -32.72 -19.60 12.42
C ASN A 5 -31.99 -18.31 12.82
N ALA A 6 -30.97 -18.40 13.69
CA ALA A 6 -29.99 -17.32 13.80
C ALA A 6 -29.17 -17.29 12.51
N PRO A 7 -29.06 -16.15 11.79
CA PRO A 7 -28.23 -16.07 10.59
C PRO A 7 -26.78 -16.39 10.99
N GLU A 8 -26.20 -17.39 10.31
CA GLU A 8 -24.82 -17.79 10.49
C GLU A 8 -23.93 -16.56 10.23
N MET A 9 -23.21 -16.09 11.26
CA MET A 9 -22.32 -14.94 11.09
C MET A 9 -21.24 -15.31 10.07
N PRO A 10 -20.99 -14.45 9.06
CA PRO A 10 -19.97 -14.72 8.06
C PRO A 10 -18.59 -14.89 8.73
N PRO A 11 -17.71 -15.73 8.16
CA PRO A 11 -16.35 -15.87 8.67
C PRO A 11 -15.67 -14.50 8.79
N PRO A 12 -14.77 -14.28 9.77
CA PRO A 12 -14.13 -12.97 9.99
C PRO A 12 -13.43 -12.39 8.75
N GLU A 13 -12.91 -13.27 7.87
CA GLU A 13 -12.26 -12.89 6.61
C GLU A 13 -13.27 -12.39 5.57
N GLU A 14 -14.47 -12.97 5.54
CA GLU A 14 -15.54 -12.55 4.63
C GLU A 14 -16.13 -11.21 5.06
N LEU A 15 -16.30 -11.00 6.37
CA LEU A 15 -16.72 -9.71 6.90
C LEU A 15 -15.67 -8.61 6.61
N ALA A 16 -14.37 -8.93 6.71
CA ALA A 16 -13.31 -8.01 6.33
C ALA A 16 -13.39 -7.63 4.84
N ARG A 17 -13.62 -8.59 3.94
CA ARG A 17 -13.81 -8.32 2.50
C ARG A 17 -15.03 -7.45 2.23
N GLN A 18 -16.17 -7.73 2.86
CA GLN A 18 -17.38 -6.90 2.70
C GLN A 18 -17.13 -5.44 3.13
N ASN A 19 -16.40 -5.24 4.22
CA ASN A 19 -16.03 -3.90 4.67
C ASN A 19 -15.05 -3.23 3.70
N ILE A 20 -14.05 -3.96 3.19
CA ILE A 20 -13.11 -3.46 2.19
C ILE A 20 -13.86 -3.06 0.91
N ASP A 21 -14.78 -3.90 0.43
CA ASP A 21 -15.60 -3.62 -0.75
C ASP A 21 -16.37 -2.30 -0.58
N ALA A 22 -17.05 -2.14 0.56
CA ALA A 22 -17.79 -0.92 0.87
C ALA A 22 -16.88 0.33 0.96
N LEU A 23 -15.68 0.19 1.53
CA LEU A 23 -14.70 1.27 1.61
C LEU A 23 -14.16 1.66 0.23
N LEU A 24 -13.83 0.68 -0.61
CA LEU A 24 -13.33 0.89 -1.97
C LEU A 24 -14.37 1.61 -2.84
N GLN A 25 -15.63 1.15 -2.80
CA GLN A 25 -16.72 1.80 -3.53
C GLN A 25 -16.90 3.26 -3.10
N LYS A 26 -16.86 3.55 -1.79
CA LYS A 26 -16.93 4.92 -1.26
C LYS A 26 -15.74 5.78 -1.72
N CYS A 27 -14.59 5.17 -1.98
CA CYS A 27 -13.40 5.83 -2.51
C CYS A 27 -13.41 5.93 -4.05
N GLY A 28 -14.50 5.54 -4.72
CA GLY A 28 -14.66 5.68 -6.17
C GLY A 28 -14.08 4.51 -6.99
N TRP A 29 -13.81 3.36 -6.36
CA TRP A 29 -13.35 2.17 -7.09
C TRP A 29 -14.53 1.35 -7.59
N LEU A 30 -14.49 0.96 -8.87
CA LEU A 30 -15.37 -0.05 -9.42
C LEU A 30 -14.81 -1.44 -9.10
N ILE A 31 -15.56 -2.24 -8.33
CA ILE A 31 -15.15 -3.60 -7.97
C ILE A 31 -15.61 -4.58 -9.05
N GLN A 32 -14.69 -5.44 -9.51
CA GLN A 32 -14.98 -6.48 -10.50
C GLN A 32 -14.36 -7.82 -10.11
N ASP A 33 -15.03 -8.92 -10.46
CA ASP A 33 -14.44 -10.26 -10.36
C ASP A 33 -13.47 -10.50 -11.52
N TYR A 34 -12.33 -11.15 -11.26
CA TYR A 34 -11.36 -11.48 -12.31
C TYR A 34 -11.97 -12.18 -13.54
N LYS A 35 -12.99 -13.03 -13.34
CA LYS A 35 -13.68 -13.76 -14.41
C LYS A 35 -14.61 -12.91 -15.29
N LYS A 36 -14.99 -11.73 -14.81
CA LYS A 36 -15.94 -10.82 -15.48
C LYS A 36 -15.29 -9.46 -15.79
N LEU A 37 -13.96 -9.45 -15.89
CA LEU A 37 -13.19 -8.24 -16.01
C LEU A 37 -13.47 -7.51 -17.31
N ASP A 38 -14.00 -6.30 -17.19
CA ASP A 38 -14.10 -5.30 -18.24
C ASP A 38 -13.19 -4.11 -17.89
N LEU A 39 -12.05 -4.04 -18.57
CA LEU A 39 -11.04 -2.97 -18.43
C LEU A 39 -11.53 -1.61 -18.96
N SER A 40 -12.67 -1.56 -19.65
CA SER A 40 -13.24 -0.33 -20.19
C SER A 40 -14.35 0.27 -19.32
N ALA A 41 -14.80 -0.47 -18.30
CA ALA A 41 -15.97 -0.10 -17.49
C ALA A 41 -15.75 1.15 -16.62
N ASP A 42 -14.51 1.39 -16.16
CA ASP A 42 -14.16 2.58 -15.38
C ASP A 42 -12.66 2.90 -15.52
N LYS A 43 -12.26 4.10 -15.10
CA LYS A 43 -10.85 4.48 -14.94
C LYS A 43 -10.23 3.81 -13.72
N GLY A 44 -10.98 3.60 -12.64
CA GLY A 44 -10.50 3.00 -11.39
C GLY A 44 -11.16 1.67 -11.09
N ILE A 45 -10.44 0.56 -11.27
CA ILE A 45 -10.98 -0.79 -11.10
C ILE A 45 -10.22 -1.54 -10.01
N ALA A 46 -10.94 -2.09 -9.03
CA ALA A 46 -10.42 -3.03 -8.05
C ALA A 46 -10.87 -4.45 -8.43
N ILE A 47 -9.93 -5.31 -8.82
CA ILE A 47 -10.21 -6.68 -9.25
C ILE A 47 -10.03 -7.63 -8.08
N ARG A 48 -11.08 -8.35 -7.71
CA ARG A 48 -11.02 -9.38 -6.66
C ARG A 48 -10.89 -10.80 -7.23
N GLU A 49 -10.57 -11.74 -6.33
CA GLU A 49 -10.40 -13.18 -6.62
C GLU A 49 -9.27 -13.51 -7.62
N VAL A 50 -8.22 -12.70 -7.64
CA VAL A 50 -7.13 -12.92 -8.59
C VAL A 50 -6.23 -14.06 -8.11
N ARG A 51 -6.18 -15.15 -8.88
CA ARG A 51 -5.30 -16.28 -8.59
C ARG A 51 -3.90 -15.98 -9.08
N LEU A 52 -2.98 -15.71 -8.16
CA LEU A 52 -1.57 -15.49 -8.46
C LEU A 52 -0.79 -16.80 -8.32
N LYS A 53 0.28 -16.96 -9.12
CA LYS A 53 1.11 -18.17 -9.14
C LYS A 53 1.92 -18.34 -7.85
N GLU A 54 2.35 -17.24 -7.25
CA GLU A 54 3.02 -17.19 -5.95
C GLU A 54 2.34 -16.09 -5.11
N GLY A 55 1.84 -16.44 -3.92
CA GLY A 55 1.17 -15.51 -3.00
C GLY A 55 -0.34 -15.34 -3.23
N ARG A 56 -1.02 -14.72 -2.25
CA ARG A 56 -2.45 -14.35 -2.32
C ARG A 56 -2.55 -12.82 -2.26
N CYS A 57 -3.07 -12.23 -3.32
CA CYS A 57 -3.55 -10.85 -3.33
C CYS A 57 -5.07 -10.89 -3.38
N ASP A 58 -5.74 -10.20 -2.46
CA ASP A 58 -7.21 -10.17 -2.44
C ASP A 58 -7.75 -9.22 -3.51
N TYR A 59 -7.07 -8.09 -3.74
CA TYR A 59 -7.47 -7.11 -4.76
C TYR A 59 -6.30 -6.55 -5.57
N LEU A 60 -6.42 -6.54 -6.89
CA LEU A 60 -5.54 -5.75 -7.77
C LEU A 60 -6.18 -4.40 -8.09
N LEU A 61 -5.36 -3.35 -8.06
CA LEU A 61 -5.80 -2.00 -8.38
C LEU A 61 -5.33 -1.60 -9.77
N LEU A 62 -6.29 -1.21 -10.61
CA LEU A 62 -6.05 -0.68 -11.94
C LEU A 62 -6.51 0.77 -12.03
N VAL A 63 -5.65 1.59 -12.61
CA VAL A 63 -5.96 2.98 -12.96
C VAL A 63 -5.61 3.17 -14.42
N ASP A 64 -6.57 3.66 -15.22
CA ASP A 64 -6.42 3.83 -16.68
C ASP A 64 -5.86 2.57 -17.37
N ARG A 65 -6.40 1.40 -16.98
CA ARG A 65 -6.04 0.06 -17.48
C ARG A 65 -4.61 -0.41 -17.15
N LYS A 66 -3.93 0.31 -16.26
CA LYS A 66 -2.59 -0.03 -15.78
C LYS A 66 -2.66 -0.53 -14.36
N LEU A 67 -1.93 -1.59 -14.05
CA LEU A 67 -1.78 -2.06 -12.67
C LEU A 67 -0.94 -1.05 -11.89
N VAL A 68 -1.52 -0.58 -10.78
CA VAL A 68 -0.89 0.44 -9.92
C VAL A 68 -0.61 -0.08 -8.52
N GLY A 69 -1.29 -1.13 -8.08
CA GLY A 69 -1.16 -1.60 -6.71
C GLY A 69 -1.96 -2.83 -6.36
N ILE A 70 -1.84 -3.22 -5.10
CA ILE A 70 -2.54 -4.36 -4.51
C ILE A 70 -3.13 -4.04 -3.14
N ILE A 71 -4.14 -4.81 -2.74
CA ILE A 71 -4.68 -4.84 -1.38
C ILE A 71 -4.67 -6.27 -0.89
N GLU A 72 -4.05 -6.49 0.26
CA GLU A 72 -4.18 -7.73 1.02
C GLU A 72 -5.17 -7.55 2.16
N ALA A 73 -6.19 -8.41 2.19
CA ALA A 73 -7.13 -8.48 3.30
C ALA A 73 -6.53 -9.35 4.41
N LYS A 74 -6.49 -8.82 5.63
CA LYS A 74 -6.05 -9.54 6.83
C LYS A 74 -7.22 -9.70 7.80
N LYS A 75 -7.14 -10.71 8.65
CA LYS A 75 -8.09 -10.88 9.76
C LYS A 75 -7.88 -9.77 10.79
N ALA A 76 -8.97 -9.26 11.37
CA ALA A 76 -8.89 -8.31 12.47
C ALA A 76 -8.10 -8.89 13.66
N GLY A 77 -7.20 -8.11 14.25
CA GLY A 77 -6.41 -8.51 15.43
C GLY A 77 -5.08 -9.22 15.15
N VAL A 78 -4.61 -9.29 13.90
CA VAL A 78 -3.27 -9.80 13.56
C VAL A 78 -2.32 -8.64 13.30
N THR A 79 -1.13 -8.66 13.92
CA THR A 79 -0.09 -7.63 13.76
C THR A 79 0.40 -7.60 12.31
N LEU A 80 0.44 -6.39 11.74
CA LEU A 80 0.86 -6.12 10.37
C LEU A 80 2.37 -6.35 10.24
N SER A 81 2.76 -7.46 9.64
CA SER A 81 4.17 -7.79 9.42
C SER A 81 4.32 -8.62 8.14
N SER A 82 5.30 -8.24 7.32
CA SER A 82 5.91 -9.00 6.20
C SER A 82 5.30 -8.95 4.78
N VAL A 83 4.40 -8.01 4.44
CA VAL A 83 3.91 -7.89 3.03
C VAL A 83 4.95 -7.23 2.11
N ALA A 84 5.91 -6.49 2.69
CA ALA A 84 7.00 -5.82 2.00
C ALA A 84 7.81 -6.74 1.07
N ASP A 85 8.12 -7.97 1.51
CA ASP A 85 9.12 -8.81 0.83
C ASP A 85 8.56 -9.65 -0.33
N GLN A 86 7.24 -9.77 -0.44
CA GLN A 86 6.59 -10.64 -1.45
C GLN A 86 5.97 -9.86 -2.63
N SER A 87 5.79 -8.54 -2.48
CA SER A 87 5.12 -7.68 -3.46
C SER A 87 5.89 -7.45 -4.77
N GLY A 88 7.18 -7.77 -4.78
CA GLY A 88 8.08 -7.52 -5.92
C GLY A 88 7.86 -8.42 -7.15
N ARG A 89 7.17 -9.56 -7.04
CA ARG A 89 7.06 -10.56 -8.12
C ARG A 89 5.74 -10.54 -8.90
N TYR A 90 4.80 -9.65 -8.55
CA TYR A 90 3.45 -9.72 -9.13
C TYR A 90 3.37 -9.29 -10.59
N ALA A 91 4.14 -8.29 -11.02
CA ALA A 91 4.03 -7.85 -12.41
C ALA A 91 4.53 -8.91 -13.40
N GLU A 92 5.43 -9.81 -13.00
CA GLU A 92 5.93 -10.89 -13.86
C GLU A 92 4.81 -11.83 -14.33
N THR A 93 3.71 -11.92 -13.60
CA THR A 93 2.58 -12.81 -13.92
C THR A 93 1.55 -12.16 -14.85
N PHE A 94 1.53 -10.83 -14.98
CA PHE A 94 0.57 -10.12 -15.83
C PHE A 94 1.15 -9.78 -17.21
N PRO A 95 0.31 -9.74 -18.26
CA PRO A 95 0.73 -9.27 -19.57
C PRO A 95 1.37 -7.88 -19.51
N ASP A 96 2.41 -7.67 -20.32
CA ASP A 96 3.20 -6.44 -20.31
C ASP A 96 2.36 -5.19 -20.57
N PHE A 97 1.29 -5.29 -21.36
CA PHE A 97 0.40 -4.16 -21.64
C PHE A 97 -0.38 -3.66 -20.42
N LEU A 98 -0.51 -4.47 -19.36
CA LEU A 98 -1.13 -4.07 -18.10
C LEU A 98 -0.11 -3.49 -17.11
N ARG A 99 1.20 -3.62 -17.37
CA ARG A 99 2.23 -3.13 -16.47
C ARG A 99 2.25 -1.60 -16.55
N GLY A 100 1.83 -0.94 -15.46
CA GLY A 100 1.77 0.52 -15.40
C GLY A 100 3.12 1.22 -15.31
N ASN A 101 4.16 0.49 -14.86
CA ASN A 101 5.47 1.04 -14.54
C ASN A 101 6.58 0.28 -15.29
N PRO A 102 7.57 0.95 -15.91
CA PRO A 102 8.66 0.30 -16.64
C PRO A 102 9.48 -0.72 -15.83
N SER A 103 9.56 -0.54 -14.50
CA SER A 103 10.29 -1.47 -13.62
C SER A 103 9.56 -2.79 -13.37
N GLY A 104 8.29 -2.93 -13.78
CA GLY A 104 7.48 -4.09 -13.46
C GLY A 104 7.25 -4.26 -11.95
N LYS A 105 7.38 -3.21 -11.14
CA LYS A 105 6.99 -3.25 -9.72
C LYS A 105 5.73 -2.43 -9.50
N LEU A 106 4.81 -2.97 -8.70
CA LEU A 106 3.58 -2.29 -8.32
C LEU A 106 3.91 -1.28 -7.20
N PRO A 107 3.73 0.03 -7.41
CA PRO A 107 4.19 1.03 -6.46
C PRO A 107 3.33 1.11 -5.19
N PHE A 108 2.04 0.81 -5.28
CA PHE A 108 1.11 1.01 -4.16
C PHE A 108 0.71 -0.30 -3.51
N LEU A 109 1.03 -0.44 -2.22
CA LEU A 109 0.66 -1.61 -1.43
C LEU A 109 -0.27 -1.19 -0.31
N TYR A 110 -1.37 -1.92 -0.17
CA TYR A 110 -2.30 -1.76 0.95
C TYR A 110 -2.45 -3.06 1.73
N GLU A 111 -2.61 -2.89 3.03
CA GLU A 111 -2.99 -3.95 3.95
C GLU A 111 -4.21 -3.48 4.71
N SER A 112 -5.29 -4.27 4.74
CA SER A 112 -6.49 -3.85 5.45
C SER A 112 -7.20 -4.99 6.16
N THR A 113 -7.72 -4.69 7.34
CA THR A 113 -8.62 -5.57 8.09
C THR A 113 -10.11 -5.24 7.85
N GLY A 114 -10.39 -4.26 6.98
CA GLY A 114 -11.71 -3.64 6.84
C GLY A 114 -12.05 -2.62 7.93
N ILE A 115 -11.26 -2.55 9.01
CA ILE A 115 -11.37 -1.55 10.08
C ILE A 115 -10.17 -0.60 10.02
N GLU A 116 -8.99 -1.16 9.84
CA GLU A 116 -7.74 -0.41 9.71
C GLU A 116 -7.14 -0.64 8.33
N THR A 117 -6.54 0.40 7.76
CA THR A 117 -5.89 0.35 6.45
C THR A 117 -4.50 0.95 6.58
N TYR A 118 -3.52 0.20 6.09
CA TYR A 118 -2.13 0.61 5.99
C TYR A 118 -1.78 0.75 4.51
N PHE A 119 -0.92 1.72 4.22
CA PHE A 119 -0.47 2.07 2.89
C PHE A 119 1.04 2.21 2.86
N ARG A 120 1.66 1.72 1.78
CA ARG A 120 3.08 1.86 1.47
C ARG A 120 3.23 2.24 0.00
N ASP A 121 4.10 3.21 -0.27
CA ASP A 121 4.54 3.57 -1.62
C ASP A 121 5.98 3.08 -1.79
N GLU A 122 6.18 2.10 -2.68
CA GLU A 122 7.49 1.49 -2.97
C GLU A 122 8.44 2.44 -3.71
N ARG A 123 7.96 3.60 -4.15
CA ARG A 123 8.80 4.64 -4.78
C ARG A 123 9.42 5.57 -3.75
N ASP A 124 8.98 5.51 -2.49
CA ASP A 124 9.61 6.27 -1.41
C ASP A 124 11.09 5.84 -1.26
N PRO A 125 12.04 6.75 -0.96
CA PRO A 125 13.45 6.38 -0.73
C PRO A 125 13.63 5.34 0.38
N HIS A 126 12.75 5.39 1.39
CA HIS A 126 12.66 4.43 2.48
C HIS A 126 11.20 4.01 2.67
N PRO A 127 10.70 3.03 1.90
CA PRO A 127 9.30 2.63 1.93
C PRO A 127 8.89 2.11 3.31
N ARG A 128 7.91 2.78 3.94
CA ARG A 128 7.38 2.40 5.26
C ARG A 128 5.86 2.41 5.26
N SER A 129 5.27 1.30 5.69
CA SER A 129 3.83 1.21 5.89
C SER A 129 3.36 2.25 6.91
N ARG A 130 2.28 2.95 6.58
CA ARG A 130 1.64 3.95 7.44
C ARG A 130 0.14 3.73 7.46
N ARG A 131 -0.50 4.03 8.60
CA ARG A 131 -1.96 4.00 8.70
C ARG A 131 -2.54 5.13 7.83
N VAL A 132 -3.60 4.81 7.09
CA VAL A 132 -4.43 5.76 6.35
C VAL A 132 -5.87 5.66 6.83
N PHE A 133 -6.59 6.77 6.74
CA PHE A 133 -8.00 6.82 7.16
C PHE A 133 -8.92 6.04 6.19
N ALA A 134 -8.60 6.10 4.90
CA ALA A 134 -9.33 5.42 3.84
C ALA A 134 -8.38 5.08 2.69
N PHE A 135 -8.84 4.24 1.76
CA PHE A 135 -8.14 4.02 0.49
C PHE A 135 -8.03 5.34 -0.29
N HIS A 136 -6.94 5.53 -1.01
CA HIS A 136 -6.83 6.67 -1.91
C HIS A 136 -7.73 6.45 -3.13
N ARG A 137 -8.25 7.54 -3.69
CA ARG A 137 -9.08 7.49 -4.90
C ARG A 137 -8.22 7.12 -6.13
N PRO A 138 -8.82 6.54 -7.18
CA PRO A 138 -8.10 6.24 -8.43
C PRO A 138 -7.37 7.46 -8.99
N GLU A 139 -8.01 8.64 -8.97
CA GLU A 139 -7.43 9.87 -9.51
C GLU A 139 -6.19 10.33 -8.73
N THR A 140 -6.19 10.12 -7.41
CA THR A 140 -5.04 10.44 -6.56
C THR A 140 -3.84 9.56 -6.89
N LEU A 141 -4.08 8.26 -7.07
CA LEU A 141 -3.02 7.33 -7.45
C LEU A 141 -2.51 7.61 -8.88
N ALA A 142 -3.39 8.00 -9.80
CA ALA A 142 -3.01 8.43 -11.15
C ALA A 142 -2.04 9.62 -11.10
N GLN A 143 -2.43 10.68 -10.38
CA GLN A 143 -1.61 11.88 -10.23
C GLN A 143 -0.25 11.55 -9.62
N TRP A 144 -0.23 10.72 -8.57
CA TRP A 144 1.03 10.35 -7.93
C TRP A 144 1.94 9.56 -8.86
N LEU A 145 1.43 8.76 -9.79
CA LEU A 145 2.24 8.04 -10.78
C LEU A 145 2.91 8.97 -11.80
N GLU A 146 2.30 10.12 -12.07
CA GLU A 146 2.86 11.14 -12.97
C GLU A 146 3.94 11.99 -12.29
N GLU A 147 3.93 12.05 -10.95
CA GLU A 147 4.96 12.76 -10.20
C GLU A 147 6.30 11.98 -10.24
N PRO A 148 7.42 12.66 -10.56
CA PRO A 148 8.73 12.00 -10.60
C PRO A 148 9.20 11.58 -9.21
N ASP A 149 8.85 12.36 -8.19
CA ASP A 149 9.25 12.17 -6.81
C ASP A 149 8.02 12.04 -5.90
N THR A 150 8.06 11.07 -4.98
CA THR A 150 7.01 10.94 -3.98
C THR A 150 6.99 12.13 -3.03
N LEU A 151 5.85 12.34 -2.34
CA LEU A 151 5.76 13.36 -1.30
C LEU A 151 6.86 13.21 -0.24
N ARG A 152 7.20 11.97 0.17
CA ARG A 152 8.28 11.76 1.16
C ARG A 152 9.63 12.13 0.61
N HIS A 153 9.91 11.82 -0.65
CA HIS A 153 11.14 12.25 -1.31
C HIS A 153 11.22 13.78 -1.28
N ARG A 154 10.16 14.47 -1.75
CA ARG A 154 10.11 15.94 -1.77
C ARG A 154 10.27 16.57 -0.38
N LEU A 155 9.62 16.01 0.64
CA LEU A 155 9.77 16.48 2.02
C LEU A 155 11.18 16.24 2.58
N ALA A 156 11.81 15.12 2.25
CA ALA A 156 13.19 14.83 2.65
C ALA A 156 14.20 15.77 1.98
N GLN A 157 13.94 16.20 0.74
CA GLN A 157 14.77 17.16 0.02
C GLN A 157 14.52 18.62 0.40
N MET A 158 13.39 18.92 1.04
CA MET A 158 12.99 20.31 1.36
C MET A 158 14.04 21.11 2.15
N PRO A 159 14.71 20.55 3.19
CA PRO A 159 15.76 21.28 3.92
C PRO A 159 16.98 21.64 3.07
N PHE A 160 17.27 20.86 2.02
CA PHE A 160 18.40 21.09 1.12
C PHE A 160 18.05 22.03 -0.03
N ALA A 161 16.82 21.91 -0.56
CA ALA A 161 16.33 22.75 -1.65
C ALA A 161 15.94 24.17 -1.18
N HIS A 162 15.49 24.30 0.07
CA HIS A 162 15.09 25.56 0.69
C HIS A 162 15.79 25.71 2.04
N PRO A 163 17.11 25.97 2.06
CA PRO A 163 17.85 26.13 3.30
C PRO A 163 17.24 27.27 4.12
N TYR A 164 17.10 27.02 5.42
CA TYR A 164 16.55 28.01 6.34
C TYR A 164 17.56 29.15 6.56
N ASN A 165 17.15 30.39 6.26
CA ASN A 165 18.03 31.56 6.29
C ASN A 165 18.07 32.30 7.64
N GLY A 166 17.41 31.78 8.68
CA GLY A 166 17.52 32.32 10.04
C GLY A 166 16.36 33.19 10.52
N ASP A 167 15.51 33.72 9.63
CA ASP A 167 14.48 34.69 10.01
C ASP A 167 13.14 34.04 10.40
N GLY A 168 12.72 34.23 11.65
CA GLY A 168 11.28 34.25 12.00
C GLY A 168 10.67 33.08 12.78
N VAL A 169 11.39 32.03 13.19
CA VAL A 169 10.80 30.99 14.09
C VAL A 169 11.77 30.58 15.20
N ARG A 170 11.25 30.46 16.44
CA ARG A 170 12.00 30.03 17.62
C ARG A 170 12.60 28.65 17.42
N VAL A 171 13.90 28.57 17.64
CA VAL A 171 14.79 27.41 17.50
C VAL A 171 14.38 26.29 18.47
N CYS A 172 13.57 25.32 18.02
CA CYS A 172 13.63 23.98 18.60
C CYS A 172 14.58 23.17 17.71
N ARG A 173 15.78 23.02 18.25
CA ARG A 173 17.01 22.64 17.58
C ARG A 173 16.96 21.26 16.94
N VAL A 174 17.56 21.22 15.76
CA VAL A 174 18.08 20.05 15.05
C VAL A 174 19.16 19.38 15.92
N GLU A 175 18.74 18.61 16.93
CA GLU A 175 19.63 17.74 17.72
C GLU A 175 19.25 16.25 17.54
N ALA A 176 18.15 15.94 16.86
CA ALA A 176 17.68 14.56 16.70
C ALA A 176 18.35 13.81 15.52
N ILE A 177 18.91 14.51 14.54
CA ILE A 177 19.48 13.85 13.34
C ILE A 177 20.95 13.47 13.56
N THR A 178 21.73 14.31 14.23
CA THR A 178 23.17 14.06 14.46
C THR A 178 23.46 12.96 15.48
N ASN A 179 22.56 12.69 16.43
CA ASN A 179 22.75 11.63 17.43
C ASN A 179 22.29 10.23 16.96
N LEU A 180 21.50 10.14 15.89
CA LEU A 180 21.08 8.84 15.35
C LEU A 180 22.20 8.15 14.57
N GLU A 181 23.09 8.93 13.94
CA GLU A 181 24.23 8.41 13.16
C GLU A 181 25.44 8.05 14.04
N GLN A 182 25.47 8.46 15.30
CA GLN A 182 26.53 8.07 16.25
C GLN A 182 26.20 6.82 17.08
N SER A 183 24.98 6.27 17.00
CA SER A 183 24.55 5.12 17.82
C SER A 183 24.61 3.77 17.10
N PHE A 184 25.30 3.66 15.97
CA PHE A 184 25.63 2.37 15.35
C PHE A 184 27.16 2.11 15.34
N PRO A 185 27.76 1.69 16.47
CA PRO A 185 28.95 0.86 16.42
C PRO A 185 28.54 -0.62 16.31
N GLU A 186 28.86 -1.20 15.15
CA GLU A 186 29.37 -2.57 14.96
C GLU A 186 28.85 -3.67 15.91
N ALA A 187 27.85 -4.42 15.44
CA ALA A 187 27.66 -5.81 15.85
C ALA A 187 28.16 -6.71 14.71
N GLN A 188 29.47 -6.91 14.62
CA GLN A 188 30.04 -7.95 13.77
C GLN A 188 31.21 -8.64 14.48
N HIS A 189 30.96 -9.92 14.81
CA HIS A 189 31.90 -11.02 15.00
C HIS A 189 32.95 -10.96 16.11
N ASP A 190 32.86 -11.93 17.04
CA ASP A 190 34.02 -12.70 17.46
C ASP A 190 33.62 -14.16 17.78
N LEU A 191 33.93 -15.06 16.85
CA LEU A 191 34.10 -16.50 17.05
C LEU A 191 35.58 -16.77 16.80
N THR A 192 36.37 -16.95 17.87
CA THR A 192 37.54 -17.85 17.94
C THR A 192 38.20 -17.74 19.32
N SER A 193 38.04 -18.77 20.15
CA SER A 193 39.10 -19.47 20.91
C SER A 193 38.49 -20.64 21.65
#